data_AF-A0A4R7FUN0-F1
#
_entry.id   AF-A0A4R7FUN0-F1
#
_cell.length_a   1.000
_cell.length_b   1.000
_cell.length_c   1.000
_cell.angle_alpha   90.00
_cell.angle_beta   90.00
_cell.angle_gamma   90.00
#
_symmetry.space_group_name_H-M   'P 1'
#
loop_
_entity.id
_entity.type
_entity.pdbx_description
1 polymer ?
#
loop_
_entity_poly.entity_id
_entity_poly.type
_entity_poly.pdbx_seq_one_letter_code
_entity_poly.pdbx_strand_id
1 'polypeptide(L)'
;MAQLAVVLLALFGQMERTYTVERAAHARAVATAKGRRVGRPSVVDPDKLAYAAHLREAGYTIAEIVAKAGIARTSLYRHLPPRPAESVTAEPANPTSDGLQT
;
A
#
# COMPACT_ATOMS: atom_id res chain seq x y z
N MET A 1 6.48 4.49 -57.15
CA MET A 1 7.79 4.64 -56.47
C MET A 1 7.69 5.24 -55.06
N ALA A 2 6.89 6.27 -54.80
CA ALA A 2 6.78 6.89 -53.46
C ALA A 2 6.17 6.00 -52.36
N GLN A 3 5.28 5.07 -52.72
CA GLN A 3 4.60 4.18 -51.75
C GLN A 3 5.58 3.34 -50.91
N LEU A 4 6.63 2.80 -51.53
CA LEU A 4 7.65 2.01 -50.82
C LEU A 4 8.47 2.86 -49.85
N ALA A 5 8.77 4.12 -50.21
CA ALA A 5 9.54 5.03 -49.36
C ALA A 5 8.79 5.37 -48.06
N VAL A 6 7.47 5.59 -48.13
CA VAL A 6 6.64 5.86 -46.95
C VAL A 6 6.59 4.65 -46.00
N VAL A 7 6.50 3.44 -46.54
CA VAL A 7 6.50 2.20 -45.75
C VAL A 7 7.85 1.99 -45.04
N LEU A 8 8.96 2.22 -45.75
CA LEU A 8 10.30 2.14 -45.14
C LEU A 8 10.48 3.16 -44.01
N LEU A 9 10.02 4.40 -44.21
CA LEU A 9 10.08 5.43 -43.18
C LEU A 9 9.25 5.06 -41.95
N ALA A 10 8.05 4.49 -42.15
CA ALA A 10 7.22 3.99 -41.06
C ALA A 10 7.91 2.84 -40.29
N LEU A 11 8.59 1.93 -41.00
CA LEU A 11 9.36 0.85 -40.40
C LEU A 11 10.50 1.40 -39.53
N PHE A 12 11.28 2.36 -40.04
CA PHE A 12 12.34 3.01 -39.25
C PHE A 12 11.78 3.71 -38.02
N GLY A 13 10.66 4.43 -38.14
CA GLY A 13 10.00 5.07 -37.00
C GLY A 13 9.56 4.06 -35.93
N GLN A 14 9.04 2.90 -36.32
CA GLN A 14 8.73 1.84 -35.36
C GLN A 14 9.97 1.22 -34.73
N MET A 15 11.01 0.98 -35.53
CA MET A 15 12.28 0.43 -35.07
C MET A 15 12.90 1.32 -33.99
N GLU A 16 13.00 2.64 -34.22
CA GLU A 16 13.55 3.59 -33.25
C GLU A 16 12.75 3.63 -31.93
N ARG A 17 11.42 3.57 -32.03
CA ARG A 17 10.54 3.51 -30.85
C ARG A 17 10.81 2.26 -30.03
N THR A 18 10.88 1.10 -30.67
CA THR A 18 11.15 -0.18 -29.99
C THR A 18 12.50 -0.16 -29.29
N TYR A 19 13.57 0.26 -29.98
CA TYR A 19 14.90 0.36 -29.38
C TYR A 19 14.94 1.31 -28.17
N THR A 20 14.22 2.43 -28.23
CA THR A 20 14.15 3.38 -27.12
C THR A 20 13.44 2.78 -25.91
N VAL A 21 12.34 2.04 -26.13
CA VAL A 21 11.60 1.35 -25.07
C VAL A 21 12.47 0.26 -24.42
N GLU A 22 13.15 -0.55 -25.22
CA GLU A 22 14.03 -1.63 -24.73
C GLU A 22 15.20 -1.06 -23.91
N ARG A 23 15.84 0.01 -24.40
CA ARG A 23 16.93 0.68 -23.68
C ARG A 23 16.44 1.24 -22.34
N ALA A 24 15.27 1.85 -22.31
CA ALA A 24 14.68 2.37 -21.08
C ALA A 24 14.32 1.24 -20.10
N ALA A 25 13.77 0.12 -20.60
CA ALA A 25 13.46 -1.05 -19.78
C ALA A 25 14.73 -1.65 -19.17
N HIS A 26 15.80 -1.80 -19.96
CA HIS A 26 17.09 -2.28 -19.47
C HIS A 26 17.68 -1.34 -18.41
N ALA A 27 17.66 -0.03 -18.63
CA ALA A 27 18.15 0.94 -17.65
C ALA A 27 17.37 0.88 -16.32
N ARG A 28 16.04 0.70 -16.38
CA ARG A 28 15.22 0.49 -15.17
C ARG A 28 15.59 -0.80 -14.46
N ALA A 29 15.77 -1.90 -15.18
CA ALA A 29 16.17 -3.19 -14.59
C ALA A 29 17.53 -3.09 -13.87
N VAL A 30 18.52 -2.43 -14.50
CA VAL A 30 19.82 -2.18 -13.89
C VAL A 30 19.69 -1.29 -12.65
N ALA A 31 18.88 -0.25 -12.69
CA ALA A 31 18.64 0.62 -11.54
C ALA A 31 17.97 -0.12 -10.38
N THR A 32 16.97 -0.96 -10.66
CA THR A 32 16.31 -1.83 -9.67
C THR A 32 17.29 -2.83 -9.06
N ALA A 33 18.15 -3.46 -9.87
CA ALA A 33 19.18 -4.38 -9.38
C ALA A 33 20.20 -3.68 -8.46
N LYS A 34 20.48 -2.38 -8.70
CA LYS A 34 21.29 -1.53 -7.83
C LYS A 34 20.54 -1.01 -6.59
N GLY A 35 19.31 -1.46 -6.35
CA GLY A 35 18.49 -1.05 -5.20
C GLY A 35 17.86 0.33 -5.33
N ARG A 36 17.86 0.96 -6.51
CA ARG A 36 17.21 2.25 -6.70
C ARG A 36 15.70 2.09 -6.60
N ARG A 37 15.10 2.76 -5.60
CA ARG A 37 13.64 2.83 -5.47
C ARG A 37 13.08 3.80 -6.51
N VAL A 38 12.32 3.29 -7.47
CA VAL A 38 11.67 4.07 -8.54
C VAL A 38 10.24 4.38 -8.12
N GLY A 39 9.75 5.58 -8.45
CA GLY A 39 8.39 6.01 -8.13
C GLY A 39 8.36 7.21 -7.18
N ARG A 40 7.15 7.57 -6.72
CA ARG A 40 6.98 8.67 -5.77
C ARG A 40 7.57 8.26 -4.42
N PRO A 41 8.50 9.04 -3.83
CA PRO A 41 8.98 8.80 -2.48
C PRO A 41 7.80 8.76 -1.48
N SER A 42 7.89 7.91 -0.46
CA SER A 42 6.94 7.96 0.65
C SER A 42 7.09 9.32 1.33
N VAL A 43 6.00 10.09 1.39
CA VAL A 43 5.93 11.33 2.17
C VAL A 43 5.69 11.02 3.66
N VAL A 44 5.33 9.78 3.97
CA VAL A 44 5.05 9.35 5.33
C VAL A 44 6.37 8.95 5.99
N ASP A 45 6.67 9.66 7.07
CA ASP A 45 7.80 9.42 7.94
C ASP A 45 7.62 8.09 8.71
N PRO A 46 8.61 7.17 8.67
CA PRO A 46 8.52 5.90 9.39
C PRO A 46 8.34 6.08 10.91
N ASP A 47 8.92 7.12 11.51
CA ASP A 47 8.83 7.33 12.96
C ASP A 47 7.42 7.74 13.37
N LYS A 48 6.77 8.56 12.53
CA LYS A 48 5.36 8.93 12.72
C LYS A 48 4.43 7.73 12.54
N LEU A 49 4.76 6.78 11.65
CA LEU A 49 4.01 5.53 11.51
C LEU A 49 4.17 4.62 12.72
N ALA A 50 5.38 4.48 13.25
CA ALA A 50 5.62 3.71 14.48
C ALA A 50 4.86 4.32 15.66
N TYR A 51 4.89 5.65 15.80
CA TYR A 51 4.10 6.35 16.81
C TYR A 51 2.59 6.16 16.64
N ALA A 52 2.09 6.25 15.40
CA ALA A 52 0.68 5.99 15.12
C ALA A 52 0.26 4.53 15.41
N ALA A 53 1.14 3.56 15.16
CA ALA A 53 0.91 2.16 15.50
C ALA A 53 0.84 1.96 17.02
N HIS A 54 1.77 2.56 17.78
CA HIS A 54 1.75 2.53 19.24
C HIS A 54 0.46 3.14 19.82
N LEU A 55 0.01 4.30 19.31
CA LEU A 55 -1.25 4.91 19.75
C LEU A 55 -2.45 4.00 19.45
N ARG A 56 -2.41 3.24 18.36
CA ARG A 56 -3.47 2.30 18.03
C ARG A 56 -3.51 1.10 18.97
N GLU A 57 -2.36 0.58 19.37
CA GLU A 57 -2.25 -0.48 20.37
C GLU A 57 -2.73 -0.01 21.74
N ALA A 58 -2.44 1.24 22.10
CA ALA A 58 -2.96 1.89 23.30
C ALA A 58 -4.49 2.16 23.27
N GLY A 59 -5.18 1.83 22.17
CA GLY A 59 -6.64 1.90 22.08
C GLY A 59 -7.22 3.23 21.60
N TYR A 60 -6.39 4.19 21.18
CA TYR A 60 -6.88 5.47 20.66
C TYR A 60 -7.67 5.30 19.36
N THR A 61 -8.65 6.18 19.15
CA THR A 61 -9.44 6.22 17.92
C THR A 61 -8.61 6.76 16.75
N ILE A 62 -9.00 6.43 15.52
CA ILE A 62 -8.30 6.93 14.32
C ILE A 62 -8.30 8.46 14.25
N ALA A 63 -9.36 9.13 14.70
CA ALA A 63 -9.42 10.59 14.72
C ALA A 63 -8.37 11.20 15.64
N GLU A 64 -8.20 10.64 16.84
CA GLU A 64 -7.17 11.06 17.80
C GLU A 64 -5.77 10.76 17.29
N ILE A 65 -5.57 9.62 16.62
CA ILE A 65 -4.27 9.26 16.02
C ILE A 65 -3.89 10.24 14.92
N VAL A 66 -4.84 10.64 14.05
CA VAL A 66 -4.60 11.68 13.04
C VAL A 66 -4.16 12.99 13.69
N ALA A 67 -4.85 13.42 14.74
CA ALA A 67 -4.52 14.66 15.45
C ALA A 67 -3.15 14.60 16.14
N LYS A 68 -2.80 13.47 16.75
CA LYS A 68 -1.55 13.29 17.50
C LYS A 68 -0.33 13.01 16.62
N ALA A 69 -0.48 12.19 15.58
CA ALA A 69 0.63 11.77 14.70
C ALA A 69 0.81 12.69 13.48
N GLY A 70 -0.20 13.51 13.14
CA GLY A 70 -0.15 14.41 11.99
C GLY A 70 -0.14 13.69 10.64
N ILE A 71 -0.60 12.43 10.59
CA ILE A 71 -0.74 11.64 9.36
C ILE A 71 -2.20 11.65 8.93
N ALA A 72 -2.48 11.90 7.64
CA ALA A 72 -3.83 11.87 7.11
C ALA A 72 -4.48 10.49 7.28
N ARG A 73 -5.80 10.47 7.53
CA ARG A 73 -6.59 9.25 7.77
C ARG A 73 -6.40 8.19 6.68
N THR A 74 -6.34 8.60 5.42
CA THR A 74 -6.14 7.71 4.25
C THR A 74 -4.77 7.04 4.28
N SER A 75 -3.74 7.75 4.72
CA SER A 75 -2.39 7.21 4.87
C SER A 75 -2.31 6.23 6.03
N LEU A 76 -2.96 6.52 7.17
CA LEU A 76 -3.05 5.58 8.28
C LEU A 76 -3.70 4.26 7.85
N TYR A 77 -4.85 4.29 7.18
CA TYR A 77 -5.51 3.06 6.71
C TYR A 77 -4.69 2.27 5.69
N ARG A 78 -3.80 2.94 4.95
CA ARG A 78 -2.92 2.28 3.97
C ARG A 78 -1.71 1.60 4.62
N HIS A 79 -1.27 2.09 5.77
CA HIS A 79 -0.01 1.67 6.39
C HIS A 79 -0.18 0.89 7.69
N LEU A 80 -1.32 1.00 8.39
CA LEU A 80 -1.57 0.26 9.62
C LEU A 80 -2.23 -1.10 9.34
N PRO A 81 -1.81 -2.18 10.01
CA PRO A 81 -2.41 -3.50 9.83
C PRO A 81 -3.87 -3.53 10.29
N PRO A 82 -4.75 -4.37 9.71
CA PRO A 82 -6.11 -4.57 10.19
C PRO A 82 -6.13 -4.90 11.69
N ARG A 83 -7.12 -4.38 12.44
CA ARG A 83 -7.25 -4.74 13.86
C ARG A 83 -7.70 -6.22 13.89
N PRO A 84 -7.11 -7.09 14.72
CA PRO A 84 -7.72 -8.39 14.96
C PRO A 84 -9.18 -8.17 15.37
N ALA A 85 -10.08 -8.93 14.75
CA ALA A 85 -11.51 -8.81 15.03
C ALA A 85 -11.72 -9.15 16.50
N GLU A 86 -12.14 -8.16 17.28
CA GLU A 86 -12.62 -8.37 18.63
C GLU A 86 -13.87 -9.24 18.50
N SER A 87 -13.88 -10.42 19.13
CA SER A 87 -15.01 -11.33 19.09
C SER A 87 -16.17 -10.73 19.88
N VAL A 88 -17.02 -9.94 19.22
CA VAL A 88 -18.27 -9.38 19.80
C VAL A 88 -19.37 -10.45 19.84
N THR A 89 -19.02 -11.71 20.02
CA THR A 89 -19.99 -12.75 20.31
C THR A 89 -20.26 -12.67 21.81
N ALA A 90 -21.46 -12.22 22.18
CA ALA A 90 -21.94 -12.39 23.54
C ALA A 90 -21.84 -13.86 23.90
N GLU A 91 -21.04 -14.19 24.91
CA GLU A 91 -21.10 -15.49 25.59
C GLU A 91 -22.57 -15.73 25.94
N PRO A 92 -23.19 -16.83 25.50
CA PRO A 92 -24.56 -17.12 25.90
C PRO A 92 -24.55 -17.31 27.41
N ALA A 93 -25.24 -16.42 28.11
CA ALA A 93 -25.48 -16.51 29.54
C ALA A 93 -25.97 -17.92 29.85
N ASN A 94 -25.13 -18.69 30.55
CA ASN A 94 -25.47 -20.03 31.02
C ASN A 94 -26.44 -19.87 32.20
N PRO A 95 -27.75 -20.19 32.06
CA PRO A 95 -28.63 -20.15 33.21
C PRO A 95 -28.24 -21.31 34.13
N THR A 96 -27.50 -20.97 35.19
CA THR A 96 -27.19 -21.90 36.28
C THR A 96 -28.51 -22.46 36.80
N SER A 97 -28.63 -23.78 36.71
CA SER A 97 -29.72 -24.60 37.23
C SER A 97 -29.86 -24.37 38.73
N ASP A 98 -30.88 -23.61 39.14
CA ASP A 98 -31.33 -23.55 40.52
C ASP A 98 -32.20 -24.79 40.80
N GLY A 99 -31.51 -25.88 41.14
CA GLY A 99 -32.10 -27.15 41.51
C GLY A 99 -32.50 -27.13 42.97
N LEU A 100 -33.81 -26.98 43.19
CA LEU A 100 -34.59 -27.33 44.37
C LEU A 100 -33.90 -28.36 45.30
N GLN A 101 -33.50 -27.94 46.50
CA GLN A 101 -33.30 -28.85 47.64
C GLN A 101 -34.52 -28.75 48.56
N THR A 102 -35.34 -29.79 48.51
CA THR A 102 -36.26 -30.21 49.60
C THR A 102 -35.49 -30.93 50.68
#